data_AF-A0A1W6WXY6-F1
#
_entry.id   AF-A0A1W6WXY6-F1
#
_cell.length_a   1.000
_cell.length_b   1.000
_cell.length_c   1.000
_cell.angle_alpha   90.00
_cell.angle_beta   90.00
_cell.angle_gamma   90.00
#
_symmetry.space_group_name_H-M   'P 1'
#
loop_
_entity.id
_entity.type
_entity.pdbx_description
1 polymer ?
#
loop_
_entity_poly.entity_id
_entity_poly.type
_entity_poly.pdbx_seq_one_letter_code
_entity_poly.pdbx_strand_id
1 'polypeptide(L)'
;MSIVKNSKRCCRRFNWLQKNGSQDDKPISKIQVYRQLQKAGNFAGVESLGTHTICKPFGYWFYKQTKDIAMLQEILNHSTPQITLRYIGINKIY
;
A
#
# COMPACT_ATOMS: atom_id res chain seq x y z
N MET A 1 10.71 -31.30 27.05
CA MET A 1 11.75 -30.63 26.24
C MET A 1 11.45 -30.87 24.77
N SER A 2 11.31 -29.80 23.98
CA SER A 2 11.37 -29.77 22.51
C SER A 2 10.17 -30.28 21.67
N ILE A 3 9.08 -29.51 21.61
CA ILE A 3 8.13 -29.56 20.47
C ILE A 3 7.67 -28.12 20.11
N VAL A 4 8.56 -27.25 19.62
CA VAL A 4 8.17 -26.06 18.84
C VAL A 4 9.32 -25.63 17.91
N LYS A 5 9.57 -26.37 16.84
CA LYS A 5 10.47 -25.89 15.76
C LYS A 5 10.00 -26.38 14.39
N ASN A 6 8.86 -25.92 13.87
CA ASN A 6 8.62 -25.90 12.41
C ASN A 6 7.28 -25.25 11.98
N SER A 7 7.07 -23.96 12.24
CA SER A 7 6.04 -23.20 11.47
C SER A 7 6.63 -22.25 10.43
N LYS A 8 7.94 -21.96 10.48
CA LYS A 8 8.58 -20.95 9.61
C LYS A 8 8.93 -21.43 8.18
N ARG A 9 8.38 -22.54 7.68
CA ARG A 9 8.75 -23.09 6.34
C ARG A 9 7.75 -22.89 5.21
N CYS A 10 6.51 -22.46 5.45
CA CYS A 10 5.50 -22.50 4.38
C CYS A 10 5.35 -21.20 3.53
N CYS A 11 5.93 -20.06 3.93
CA CYS A 11 5.71 -18.77 3.24
C CYS A 11 6.97 -18.22 2.52
N ARG A 12 7.70 -19.04 1.76
CA ARG A 12 8.89 -18.59 1.00
C ARG A 12 8.65 -18.51 -0.52
N ARG A 13 7.59 -17.86 -0.99
CA ARG A 13 7.38 -17.73 -2.44
C ARG A 13 7.56 -16.32 -3.02
N PHE A 14 7.50 -15.25 -2.23
CA PHE A 14 7.86 -13.90 -2.70
C PHE A 14 8.31 -13.03 -1.52
N ASN A 15 9.62 -12.96 -1.28
CA ASN A 15 10.21 -12.23 -0.16
C ASN A 15 10.51 -10.77 -0.55
N TRP A 16 9.45 -9.98 -0.76
CA TRP A 16 9.58 -8.55 -1.05
C TRP A 16 9.79 -7.69 0.20
N LEU A 17 9.42 -8.19 1.38
CA LEU A 17 9.45 -7.45 2.66
C LEU A 17 10.44 -8.07 3.66
N GLN A 18 11.65 -8.40 3.22
CA GLN A 18 12.70 -8.84 4.14
C GLN A 18 13.40 -7.65 4.79
N LYS A 19 13.51 -7.70 6.12
CA LYS A 19 14.40 -6.82 6.88
C LYS A 19 15.83 -7.31 6.69
N ASN A 20 16.79 -6.38 6.61
CA ASN A 20 18.21 -6.74 6.67
C ASN A 20 18.56 -7.07 8.13
N GLY A 21 18.77 -8.35 8.44
CA GLY A 21 19.28 -8.81 9.73
C GLY A 21 18.23 -9.34 10.72
N SER A 22 18.69 -10.26 11.57
CA SER A 22 17.96 -11.14 12.50
C SER A 22 17.19 -10.48 13.65
N GLN A 23 16.60 -9.30 13.46
CA GLN A 23 15.74 -8.64 14.46
C GLN A 23 14.32 -8.52 13.91
N ASP A 24 13.55 -9.58 14.16
CA ASP A 24 12.15 -9.71 13.78
C ASP A 24 11.27 -8.58 14.38
N ASP A 25 11.71 -7.92 15.46
CA ASP A 25 10.89 -6.96 16.24
C ASP A 25 11.03 -5.47 15.87
N LYS A 26 11.93 -5.06 14.98
CA LYS A 26 12.09 -3.63 14.64
C LYS A 26 11.15 -3.17 13.52
N PRO A 27 10.54 -1.98 13.57
CA PRO A 27 9.72 -1.47 12.46
C PRO A 27 10.57 -1.34 11.18
N ILE A 28 9.95 -1.58 10.02
CA ILE A 28 10.62 -1.41 8.72
C ILE A 28 10.94 0.08 8.53
N SER A 29 12.16 0.38 8.08
CA SER A 29 12.54 1.77 7.79
C SER A 29 11.76 2.28 6.58
N LYS A 30 11.31 3.55 6.64
CA LYS A 30 10.64 4.23 5.51
C LYS A 30 11.47 4.15 4.21
N ILE A 31 12.79 4.20 4.33
CA ILE A 31 13.72 4.10 3.20
C ILE A 31 13.66 2.71 2.56
N GLN A 32 13.54 1.64 3.36
CA GLN A 32 13.43 0.28 2.84
C GLN A 32 12.11 0.09 2.08
N VAL A 33 11.01 0.62 2.62
CA VAL A 33 9.70 0.61 1.93
C VAL A 33 9.80 1.35 0.61
N TYR A 34 10.38 2.55 0.58
CA TYR A 34 10.56 3.33 -0.64
C TYR A 34 11.40 2.59 -1.70
N ARG A 35 12.53 1.99 -1.31
CA ARG A 35 13.37 1.19 -2.21
C ARG A 35 12.59 0.02 -2.82
N GLN A 36 11.73 -0.60 -2.02
CA GLN A 36 10.95 -1.74 -2.49
C GLN A 36 9.81 -1.33 -3.43
N LEU A 37 9.18 -0.18 -3.17
CA LEU A 37 8.19 0.42 -4.06
C LEU A 37 8.82 0.81 -5.40
N GLN A 38 10.01 1.39 -5.40
CA GLN A 38 10.73 1.72 -6.64
C GLN A 38 11.08 0.47 -7.46
N LYS A 39 11.51 -0.62 -6.81
CA LYS A 39 11.72 -1.90 -7.52
C LYS A 39 10.44 -2.42 -8.15
N ALA A 40 9.32 -2.34 -7.45
CA ALA A 40 8.02 -2.73 -7.97
C ALA A 40 7.57 -1.83 -9.14
N GLY A 41 7.87 -0.53 -9.07
CA GLY A 41 7.60 0.44 -10.13
C GLY A 41 8.40 0.15 -11.39
N ASN A 42 9.70 -0.11 -11.25
CA ASN A 42 10.55 -0.52 -12.35
C ASN A 42 10.06 -1.81 -13.02
N PHE A 43 9.58 -2.77 -12.23
CA PHE A 43 9.00 -4.01 -12.77
C PHE A 43 7.68 -3.77 -13.52
N ALA A 44 6.83 -2.86 -13.01
CA ALA A 44 5.57 -2.49 -13.63
C ALA A 44 5.72 -1.46 -14.78
N GLY A 45 6.93 -0.97 -15.05
CA GLY A 45 7.17 0.10 -16.03
C GLY A 45 6.59 1.47 -15.62
N VAL A 46 6.32 1.69 -14.33
CA VAL A 46 5.77 2.94 -13.82
C VAL A 46 6.88 3.77 -13.17
N GLU A 47 7.09 4.96 -13.71
CA GLU A 47 8.05 5.92 -13.18
C GLU A 47 7.52 6.55 -11.88
N SER A 48 8.36 6.65 -10.86
CA SER A 48 8.05 7.31 -9.58
C SER A 48 6.82 6.77 -8.83
N LEU A 49 6.89 5.51 -8.38
CA LEU A 49 5.87 4.93 -7.50
C LEU A 49 6.01 5.43 -6.06
N GLY A 50 5.11 6.34 -5.69
CA GLY A 50 4.92 6.77 -4.30
C GLY A 50 3.58 6.31 -3.72
N THR A 51 3.39 6.52 -2.42
CA THR A 51 2.16 6.17 -1.70
C THR A 51 0.93 6.79 -2.36
N HIS A 52 0.99 8.08 -2.73
CA HIS A 52 -0.15 8.74 -3.38
C HIS A 52 -0.44 8.22 -4.79
N THR A 53 0.59 7.77 -5.53
CA THR A 53 0.43 7.15 -6.85
C THR A 53 -0.31 5.83 -6.77
N ILE A 54 -0.25 5.14 -5.62
CA ILE A 54 -0.98 3.88 -5.35
C ILE A 54 -2.36 4.17 -4.76
N CYS A 55 -2.47 5.09 -3.82
CA CYS A 55 -3.72 5.40 -3.12
C CYS A 55 -4.78 6.06 -4.02
N LYS A 56 -4.38 6.89 -4.99
CA LYS A 56 -5.31 7.52 -5.96
C LYS A 56 -6.01 6.50 -6.86
N PRO A 57 -5.31 5.61 -7.59
CA PRO A 57 -5.98 4.59 -8.40
C PRO A 57 -6.77 3.62 -7.55
N PHE A 58 -6.29 3.24 -6.35
CA PHE A 58 -7.07 2.43 -5.42
C PHE A 58 -8.43 3.10 -5.10
N GLY A 59 -8.42 4.36 -4.68
CA GLY A 59 -9.65 5.08 -4.36
C GLY A 59 -10.58 5.24 -5.57
N TYR A 60 -10.01 5.47 -6.76
CA TYR A 60 -10.78 5.54 -8.01
C TYR A 60 -11.48 4.21 -8.34
N TRP A 61 -10.77 3.09 -8.27
CA TRP A 61 -11.32 1.77 -8.56
C TRP A 61 -12.33 1.31 -7.50
N PHE A 62 -12.03 1.57 -6.23
CA PHE A 62 -12.95 1.29 -5.12
C PHE A 62 -14.28 2.02 -5.35
N TYR A 63 -14.22 3.33 -5.59
CA TYR A 63 -15.42 4.11 -5.85
C TYR A 63 -16.17 3.67 -7.12
N LYS A 64 -15.46 3.25 -8.18
CA LYS A 64 -16.10 2.71 -9.38
C LYS A 64 -16.90 1.44 -9.11
N GLN A 65 -16.46 0.59 -8.17
CA GLN A 65 -17.11 -0.67 -7.84
C GLN A 65 -18.24 -0.51 -6.81
N THR A 66 -17.98 0.19 -5.70
CA THR A 66 -18.91 0.31 -4.57
C THR A 66 -19.82 1.53 -4.66
N LYS A 67 -19.33 2.61 -5.29
CA LYS A 67 -19.91 3.96 -5.25
C LYS A 67 -20.14 4.53 -3.85
N ASP A 68 -19.50 3.97 -2.83
CA ASP A 68 -19.60 4.44 -1.45
C ASP A 68 -18.45 5.43 -1.14
N ILE A 69 -18.80 6.70 -0.98
CA ILE A 69 -17.85 7.78 -0.67
C ILE A 69 -17.54 7.84 0.82
N ALA A 70 -18.49 7.51 1.69
CA ALA A 70 -18.32 7.62 3.14
C ALA A 70 -17.28 6.59 3.61
N MET A 71 -17.39 5.35 3.13
CA MET A 71 -16.41 4.31 3.42
C MET A 71 -15.03 4.67 2.85
N LEU A 72 -14.97 5.24 1.64
CA LEU A 72 -13.69 5.65 1.05
C LEU A 72 -13.04 6.81 1.81
N GLN A 73 -13.84 7.72 2.36
CA GLN A 73 -13.37 8.83 3.19
C GLN A 73 -12.71 8.33 4.47
N GLU A 74 -13.29 7.35 5.15
CA GLU A 74 -12.72 6.74 6.35
C GLU A 74 -11.39 6.03 6.04
N ILE A 75 -11.34 5.25 4.96
CA ILE A 75 -10.13 4.52 4.54
C ILE A 75 -8.97 5.49 4.22
N LEU A 76 -9.26 6.61 3.55
CA LEU A 76 -8.27 7.63 3.21
C LEU A 76 -8.04 8.67 4.32
N ASN A 77 -8.79 8.57 5.42
CA ASN A 77 -8.77 9.50 6.55
C ASN A 77 -8.91 10.97 6.13
N HIS A 78 -9.80 11.25 5.17
CA HIS A 78 -10.08 12.63 4.74
C HIS A 78 -11.17 13.27 5.61
N SER A 79 -11.04 14.57 5.86
CA SER A 79 -11.98 15.30 6.69
C SER A 79 -13.34 15.51 6.02
N THR A 80 -13.40 15.58 4.69
CA THR A 80 -14.65 15.80 3.95
C THR A 80 -14.72 14.94 2.68
N PRO A 81 -15.94 14.52 2.26
CA PRO A 81 -16.15 13.77 1.01
C PRO A 81 -15.63 14.49 -0.23
N GLN A 82 -15.69 15.83 -0.24
CA GLN A 82 -15.23 16.67 -1.34
C GLN A 82 -13.73 16.53 -1.57
N ILE A 83 -12.93 16.43 -0.49
CA ILE A 83 -11.49 16.17 -0.58
C ILE A 83 -11.25 14.81 -1.23
N THR A 84 -12.00 13.78 -0.83
CA THR A 84 -11.91 12.43 -1.43
C THR A 84 -12.23 12.45 -2.92
N LEU A 85 -13.32 13.09 -3.33
CA LEU A 85 -13.72 13.21 -4.74
C LEU A 85 -12.68 13.94 -5.59
N ARG A 86 -12.06 15.00 -5.03
CA ARG A 86 -10.95 15.71 -5.68
C ARG A 86 -9.68 14.85 -5.74
N TYR A 87 -9.39 14.10 -4.67
CA TYR A 87 -8.23 13.23 -4.57
C TYR A 87 -8.24 12.10 -5.62
N ILE A 88 -9.40 11.47 -5.83
CA ILE A 88 -9.61 10.42 -6.85
C ILE A 88 -9.85 10.98 -8.27
N GLY A 89 -10.01 12.30 -8.41
CA GLY A 89 -10.14 12.98 -9.70
C GLY A 89 -11.48 12.79 -10.42
N ILE A 90 -12.54 12.41 -9.70
CA ILE A 90 -13.89 12.23 -10.27
C ILE A 90 -14.63 13.56 -10.40
N ASN A 91 -14.42 14.46 -9.44
CA ASN A 91 -15.01 15.79 -9.49
C ASN A 91 -13.95 16.80 -9.93
N LYS A 92 -13.79 16.93 -11.26
CA LYS A 92 -13.04 18.03 -11.89
C LYS A 92 -14.02 19.16 -12.18
N ILE A 93 -14.34 19.96 -11.17
CA ILE A 93 -14.98 21.25 -11.41
C ILE A 93 -13.87 22.16 -11.96
N TYR A 94 -13.93 22.44 -13.26
CA TYR A 94 -13.39 23.67 -13.82
C TYR A 94 -14.56 24.64 -13.94
#